data_AF-A0AAU9C361-F1
#
_entry.id   AF-A0AAU9C361-F1
#
_cell.length_a   1.000
_cell.length_b   1.000
_cell.length_c   1.000
_cell.angle_alpha   90.00
_cell.angle_beta   90.00
_cell.angle_gamma   90.00
#
_symmetry.space_group_name_H-M   'P 1'
#
loop_
_entity.id
_entity.type
_entity.pdbx_description
1 polymer ?
#
loop_
_entity_poly.entity_id
_entity_poly.type
_entity_poly.pdbx_seq_one_letter_code
_entity_poly.pdbx_strand_id
1 'polypeptide(L)'
;MTATTLGDLFPEMRQAVTSPRRYARKSRKPAEIKPRMGTAERLKTLYPEIDSWHPVLVTKAWLHWCVQNQQDSREPSKRDERFPDYIIHLLLENMRAGDSAKRKKGQTLSLSERLDRLFAGEEQESAECH
;
A
#
# COMPACT_ATOMS: atom_id res chain seq x y z
N MET A 1 46.08 -29.98 13.35
CA MET A 1 44.65 -29.76 13.65
C MET A 1 43.91 -29.81 12.31
N THR A 2 43.05 -30.79 12.07
CA THR A 2 42.28 -30.90 10.83
C THR A 2 40.91 -30.28 11.04
N ALA A 3 40.60 -29.20 10.31
CA ALA A 3 39.30 -28.53 10.38
C ALA A 3 38.23 -29.44 9.76
N THR A 4 37.28 -29.92 10.56
CA THR A 4 36.10 -30.63 10.07
C THR A 4 35.19 -29.65 9.36
N THR A 5 34.92 -29.90 8.08
CA THR A 5 34.02 -29.06 7.30
C THR A 5 32.59 -29.56 7.47
N LEU A 6 31.61 -28.68 7.27
CA LEU A 6 30.19 -29.00 7.43
C LEU A 6 29.74 -30.13 6.47
N GLY A 7 30.47 -30.34 5.36
CA GLY A 7 30.26 -31.45 4.43
C GLY A 7 30.78 -32.82 4.92
N ASP A 8 31.65 -32.84 5.94
CA ASP A 8 32.13 -34.07 6.59
C ASP A 8 31.15 -34.54 7.67
N LEU A 9 30.43 -33.60 8.30
CA LEU A 9 29.42 -33.89 9.32
C LEU A 9 28.11 -34.42 8.72
N PHE A 10 27.79 -34.06 7.48
CA PHE A 10 26.52 -34.42 6.83
C PHE A 10 26.74 -34.92 5.39
N PRO A 11 27.16 -36.20 5.22
CA PRO A 11 27.44 -36.78 3.90
C PRO A 11 26.24 -36.78 2.95
N GLU A 12 25.02 -36.83 3.50
CA GLU A 12 23.76 -36.85 2.76
C GLU A 12 23.51 -35.57 1.96
N MET A 13 24.01 -34.41 2.43
CA MET A 13 23.90 -33.15 1.69
C MET A 13 24.76 -33.12 0.42
N ARG A 14 25.80 -33.96 0.33
CA ARG A 14 26.68 -34.01 -0.86
C ARG A 14 25.90 -34.42 -2.10
N GLN A 15 24.85 -35.25 -1.93
CA GLN A 15 24.02 -35.75 -3.02
C GLN A 15 22.95 -34.73 -3.46
N ALA A 16 22.54 -33.82 -2.58
CA ALA A 16 21.52 -32.81 -2.88
C ALA A 16 22.02 -31.75 -3.88
N VAL A 17 23.33 -31.49 -3.91
CA VAL A 17 23.96 -30.48 -4.79
C VAL A 17 24.30 -31.06 -6.17
N THR A 18 24.47 -32.38 -6.29
CA THR A 18 24.90 -33.05 -7.52
C THR A 18 23.77 -33.76 -8.27
N SER A 19 22.56 -33.21 -8.26
CA SER A 19 21.60 -33.55 -9.31
C SER A 19 21.76 -32.54 -10.45
N PRO A 20 22.47 -32.85 -11.54
CA PRO A 20 22.33 -32.11 -12.79
C PRO A 20 20.94 -32.45 -13.35
N ARG A 21 19.90 -31.89 -12.72
CA ARG A 21 18.53 -32.00 -13.20
C ARG A 21 18.48 -31.19 -14.48
N ARG A 22 18.67 -31.90 -15.59
CA ARG A 22 18.50 -31.43 -16.97
C ARG A 22 17.06 -30.98 -17.16
N TYR A 23 16.72 -29.81 -16.65
CA TYR A 23 15.61 -29.05 -17.18
C TYR A 23 16.11 -28.42 -18.46
N ALA A 24 15.88 -29.13 -19.56
CA ALA A 24 15.84 -28.50 -20.88
C ALA A 24 14.93 -27.26 -20.77
N ARG A 25 15.54 -26.07 -20.69
CA ARG A 25 14.83 -24.81 -20.82
C ARG A 25 14.29 -24.79 -22.25
N LYS A 26 13.06 -25.26 -22.44
CA LYS A 26 12.24 -24.83 -23.58
C LYS A 26 12.28 -23.30 -23.53
N SER A 27 12.83 -22.67 -24.56
CA SER A 27 12.83 -21.23 -24.74
C SER A 27 11.37 -20.78 -24.73
N ARG A 28 10.90 -20.35 -23.55
CA ARG A 28 9.61 -19.67 -23.44
C ARG A 28 9.80 -18.39 -24.23
N LYS A 29 9.00 -18.21 -25.29
CA LYS A 29 8.84 -16.94 -26.00
C LYS A 29 8.80 -15.83 -24.95
N PRO A 30 9.53 -14.70 -25.11
CA PRO A 30 9.42 -13.59 -24.18
C PRO A 30 7.96 -13.15 -24.19
N ALA A 31 7.23 -13.55 -23.15
CA ALA A 31 5.93 -12.97 -22.87
C ALA A 31 6.23 -11.47 -22.70
N GLU A 32 5.55 -10.65 -23.49
CA GLU A 32 5.59 -9.21 -23.39
C GLU A 32 5.28 -8.87 -21.92
N ILE A 33 6.32 -8.59 -21.13
CA ILE A 33 6.17 -8.16 -19.74
C ILE A 33 5.66 -6.72 -19.85
N LYS A 34 4.36 -6.56 -20.10
CA LYS A 34 3.71 -5.29 -19.83
C LYS A 34 3.86 -5.09 -18.33
N PRO A 35 4.62 -4.08 -17.89
CA PRO A 35 4.75 -3.83 -16.45
C PRO A 35 3.33 -3.69 -15.91
N ARG A 36 2.95 -4.51 -14.93
CA ARG A 36 1.70 -4.32 -14.22
C ARG A 36 1.74 -2.91 -13.63
N MET A 37 0.97 -1.99 -14.21
CA MET A 37 0.81 -0.66 -13.63
C MET A 37 0.20 -0.84 -12.24
N GLY A 38 0.88 -0.33 -11.22
CA GLY A 38 0.31 -0.31 -9.87
C GLY A 38 -0.89 0.65 -9.80
N THR A 39 -1.69 0.53 -8.73
CA THR A 39 -2.85 1.39 -8.48
C THR A 39 -2.52 2.87 -8.55
N ALA A 40 -1.37 3.29 -7.99
CA ALA A 40 -0.92 4.68 -8.04
C ALA A 40 -0.68 5.18 -9.48
N GLU A 41 -0.01 4.38 -10.31
CA GLU A 41 0.25 4.72 -11.72
C GLU A 41 -1.06 4.79 -12.53
N ARG A 42 -2.03 3.94 -12.19
CA ARG A 42 -3.37 3.99 -12.78
C ARG A 42 -4.12 5.24 -12.36
N LEU A 43 -4.04 5.64 -11.08
CA LEU A 43 -4.64 6.85 -10.56
C LEU A 43 -4.06 8.10 -11.23
N LYS A 44 -2.73 8.19 -11.38
CA LYS A 44 -2.08 9.29 -12.12
C LYS A 44 -2.57 9.40 -13.56
N THR A 45 -2.77 8.28 -14.23
CA THR A 45 -3.28 8.24 -15.61
C THR A 45 -4.72 8.75 -15.71
N LEU A 46 -5.54 8.47 -14.71
CA LEU A 46 -6.96 8.88 -14.69
C LEU A 46 -7.14 10.32 -14.16
N TYR A 47 -6.27 10.76 -13.27
CA TYR A 47 -6.33 12.04 -12.60
C TYR A 47 -4.95 12.74 -12.72
N PRO A 48 -4.61 13.29 -13.90
CA PRO A 48 -3.34 13.99 -14.08
C PRO A 48 -3.18 15.19 -13.13
N GLU A 49 -4.28 15.77 -12.67
CA GLU A 49 -4.29 16.86 -11.68
C GLU A 49 -3.68 16.49 -10.32
N ILE A 50 -3.66 15.21 -9.95
CA ILE A 50 -3.06 14.71 -8.71
C ILE A 50 -1.73 13.97 -8.94
N ASP A 51 -1.14 14.06 -10.13
CA ASP A 51 0.09 13.33 -10.47
C ASP A 51 1.28 13.70 -9.56
N SER A 52 1.34 14.96 -9.15
CA SER A 52 2.37 15.47 -8.23
C SER A 52 2.16 15.05 -6.77
N TRP A 53 1.05 14.40 -6.43
CA TRP A 53 0.71 14.05 -5.05
C TRP A 53 1.42 12.77 -4.61
N HIS A 54 1.58 12.60 -3.30
CA HIS A 54 2.29 11.44 -2.76
C HIS A 54 1.53 10.13 -3.08
N PRO A 55 2.16 9.15 -3.77
CA PRO A 55 1.48 7.94 -4.26
C PRO A 55 0.74 7.14 -3.17
N VAL A 56 1.32 7.06 -1.97
CA VAL A 56 0.71 6.34 -0.84
C VAL A 56 -0.56 7.05 -0.37
N LEU A 57 -0.56 8.39 -0.32
CA LEU A 57 -1.73 9.17 0.12
C LEU A 57 -2.88 8.95 -0.85
N VAL A 58 -2.61 9.10 -2.15
CA VAL A 58 -3.60 8.95 -3.22
C VAL A 58 -4.17 7.53 -3.25
N THR A 59 -3.32 6.52 -3.07
CA THR A 59 -3.75 5.12 -3.04
C THR A 59 -4.59 4.81 -1.80
N LYS A 60 -4.18 5.26 -0.60
CA LYS A 60 -4.97 5.05 0.63
C LYS A 60 -6.31 5.77 0.56
N ALA A 61 -6.34 7.01 0.08
CA ALA A 61 -7.57 7.77 -0.12
C ALA A 61 -8.51 7.09 -1.13
N TRP A 62 -7.97 6.52 -2.22
CA TRP A 62 -8.76 5.74 -3.19
C TRP A 62 -9.38 4.50 -2.53
N LEU A 63 -8.60 3.71 -1.79
CA LEU A 63 -9.11 2.53 -1.10
C LEU A 63 -10.21 2.89 -0.09
N HIS A 64 -10.00 3.97 0.66
CA HIS A 64 -10.98 4.47 1.62
C HIS A 64 -12.26 4.97 0.92
N TRP A 65 -12.13 5.67 -0.22
CA TRP A 65 -13.27 6.04 -1.08
C TRP A 65 -14.04 4.82 -1.59
N CYS A 66 -13.34 3.77 -2.03
CA CYS A 66 -13.98 2.52 -2.47
C CYS A 66 -14.83 1.90 -1.35
N VAL A 67 -14.27 1.82 -0.14
CA VAL A 67 -14.98 1.29 1.05
C VAL A 67 -16.24 2.12 1.34
N GLN A 68 -16.13 3.45 1.35
CA GLN A 68 -17.28 4.32 1.63
C GLN A 68 -18.39 4.23 0.58
N ASN A 69 -18.04 4.00 -0.69
CA ASN A 69 -19.00 3.91 -1.80
C ASN A 69 -19.42 2.48 -2.14
N GLN A 70 -19.08 1.49 -1.30
CA GLN A 70 -19.35 0.06 -1.50
C GLN A 70 -18.90 -0.43 -2.88
N GLN A 71 -17.82 0.15 -3.40
CA GLN A 71 -17.18 -0.30 -4.63
C GLN A 71 -16.21 -1.42 -4.30
N ASP A 72 -16.09 -2.39 -5.20
CA ASP A 72 -15.00 -3.36 -5.10
C ASP A 72 -13.67 -2.61 -4.99
N SER A 73 -12.86 -2.94 -4.00
CA SER A 73 -11.53 -2.36 -3.70
C SER A 73 -10.48 -2.71 -4.76
N ARG A 74 -10.88 -2.64 -6.03
CA ARG A 74 -10.11 -3.00 -7.21
C ARG A 74 -9.44 -1.76 -7.79
N GLU A 75 -8.42 -2.00 -8.60
CA GLU A 75 -7.76 -0.98 -9.39
C GLU A 75 -8.77 -0.12 -10.17
N PRO A 76 -8.61 1.21 -10.15
CA PRO A 76 -9.51 2.13 -10.81
C PRO A 76 -9.50 1.88 -12.32
N SER A 77 -10.65 1.45 -12.84
CA SER A 77 -10.80 1.15 -14.25
C SER A 77 -11.28 2.36 -15.05
N LYS A 78 -12.06 3.24 -14.42
CA LYS A 78 -12.63 4.47 -14.99
C LYS A 78 -12.41 5.65 -14.03
N ARG A 79 -12.39 6.85 -14.60
CA ARG A 79 -12.34 8.12 -13.88
C ARG A 79 -13.71 8.39 -13.24
N ASP A 80 -13.71 8.71 -11.96
CA ASP A 80 -14.86 9.18 -11.20
C ASP A 80 -14.56 10.63 -10.75
N GLU A 81 -15.30 11.59 -11.30
CA GLU A 81 -15.08 13.02 -11.03
C GLU A 81 -15.32 13.41 -9.57
N ARG A 82 -15.94 12.54 -8.77
CA ARG A 82 -16.18 12.81 -7.34
C ARG A 82 -14.96 12.51 -6.48
N PHE A 83 -14.04 11.67 -6.95
CA PHE A 83 -12.86 11.28 -6.18
C PHE A 83 -11.87 12.43 -5.92
N PRO A 84 -11.54 13.29 -6.91
CA PRO A 84 -10.73 14.48 -6.67
C PRO A 84 -11.34 15.43 -5.62
N ASP A 85 -12.63 15.71 -5.72
CA ASP A 85 -13.34 16.55 -4.74
C ASP A 85 -13.31 15.91 -3.34
N TYR A 86 -13.47 14.60 -3.29
CA TYR A 86 -13.41 13.84 -2.06
C TYR A 86 -12.07 13.96 -1.35
N ILE A 87 -10.95 13.70 -2.05
CA ILE A 87 -9.63 13.72 -1.41
C ILE A 87 -9.27 15.14 -0.93
N ILE A 88 -9.72 16.18 -1.65
CA ILE A 88 -9.58 17.57 -1.21
C ILE A 88 -10.38 17.82 0.07
N HIS A 89 -11.66 17.46 0.10
CA HIS A 89 -12.49 17.60 1.29
C HIS A 89 -11.93 16.84 2.49
N LEU A 90 -11.44 15.61 2.28
CA LEU A 90 -10.80 14.79 3.29
C LEU A 90 -9.61 15.51 3.94
N LEU A 91 -8.73 16.10 3.12
CA LEU A 91 -7.55 16.83 3.59
C LEU A 91 -7.94 18.10 4.34
N LEU A 92 -8.89 18.88 3.81
CA LEU A 92 -9.35 20.12 4.45
C LEU A 92 -10.00 19.85 5.82
N GLU A 93 -10.84 18.82 5.91
CA GLU A 93 -11.48 18.44 7.17
C GLU A 93 -10.44 18.03 8.21
N ASN A 94 -9.49 17.19 7.80
CA ASN A 94 -8.40 16.77 8.68
C ASN A 94 -7.51 17.96 9.06
N MET A 95 -7.22 18.91 8.19
CA MET A 95 -6.47 20.11 8.59
C MET A 95 -7.23 20.91 9.65
N ARG A 96 -8.53 21.16 9.44
CA ARG A 96 -9.39 21.92 10.36
C ARG A 96 -9.55 21.27 11.74
N ALA A 97 -9.68 19.94 11.80
CA ALA A 97 -9.75 19.21 13.06
C ALA A 97 -8.50 19.44 13.94
N GLY A 98 -7.35 19.73 13.32
CA GLY A 98 -6.08 19.91 14.02
C GLY A 98 -5.98 21.29 14.63
N ASP A 99 -6.48 22.30 13.92
CA ASP A 99 -6.54 23.67 14.43
C ASP A 99 -7.55 23.83 15.58
N SER A 100 -8.60 23.01 15.59
CA SER A 100 -9.58 22.97 16.68
C SER A 100 -9.01 22.27 17.92
N ALA A 101 -8.17 21.24 17.74
CA ALA A 101 -7.54 20.49 18.83
C ALA A 101 -6.45 21.29 19.56
N LYS A 102 -5.75 22.24 18.90
CA LYS A 102 -4.76 23.14 19.53
C LYS A 102 -5.35 23.97 20.69
N ARG A 103 -6.68 24.10 20.78
CA ARG A 103 -7.37 24.85 21.85
C ARG A 103 -7.69 24.00 23.09
N LYS A 104 -7.58 22.67 23.02
CA LYS A 104 -7.74 21.76 24.17
C LYS A 104 -6.35 21.27 24.62
N LYS A 105 -6.12 21.26 25.93
CA LYS A 105 -4.85 20.95 26.61
C LYS A 105 -4.50 19.44 26.52
N GLY A 106 -4.36 18.91 25.31
CA GLY A 106 -4.04 17.51 25.02
C GLY A 106 -3.09 17.39 23.82
N GLN A 107 -2.49 16.21 23.67
CA GLN A 107 -1.52 15.90 22.61
C GLN A 107 -2.16 16.14 21.23
N THR A 108 -1.66 17.14 20.50
CA THR A 108 -2.17 17.47 19.17
C THR A 108 -1.54 16.52 18.16
N LEU A 109 -2.34 15.65 17.54
CA LEU A 109 -1.86 14.76 16.49
C LEU A 109 -1.54 15.57 15.23
N SER A 110 -0.45 15.20 14.56
CA SER A 110 -0.08 15.72 13.25
C SER A 110 -1.14 15.36 12.20
N LEU A 111 -1.11 16.03 11.04
CA LEU A 111 -1.98 15.68 9.92
C LEU A 111 -1.74 14.24 9.44
N SER A 112 -0.47 13.82 9.35
CA SER A 112 -0.10 12.47 8.92
C SER A 112 -0.68 11.40 9.84
N GLU A 113 -0.50 11.54 11.16
CA GLU A 113 -1.01 10.57 12.13
C GLU A 113 -2.53 10.43 12.06
N ARG A 114 -3.25 11.54 11.83
CA ARG A 114 -4.70 11.53 11.73
C ARG A 114 -5.19 10.85 10.46
N LEU A 115 -4.53 11.10 9.34
CA LEU A 115 -4.81 10.38 8.09
C LEU A 115 -4.48 8.89 8.21
N ASP A 116 -3.38 8.53 8.87
CA ASP A 116 -3.01 7.13 9.07
C ASP A 116 -4.03 6.38 9.94
N ARG A 117 -4.52 6.99 11.02
CA ARG A 117 -5.62 6.41 11.83
C ARG A 117 -6.91 6.29 11.05
N LEU A 118 -7.29 7.33 10.30
CA LEU A 118 -8.48 7.33 9.46
C LEU A 118 -8.44 6.19 8.43
N PHE A 119 -7.30 6.01 7.75
CA PHE A 119 -7.13 4.93 6.79
C PHE A 119 -6.98 3.55 7.42
N ALA A 120 -6.56 3.46 8.68
CA ALA A 120 -6.51 2.21 9.44
C ALA A 120 -7.90 1.72 9.90
N GLY A 121 -8.94 2.56 9.76
CA GLY A 121 -10.29 2.22 10.24
C GLY A 121 -10.39 2.27 11.76
N GLU A 122 -9.49 2.98 12.44
CA GLU A 122 -9.69 3.35 13.84
C GLU A 122 -10.80 4.41 13.90
N GLU A 123 -12.06 3.96 13.79
CA GLU A 123 -13.19 4.73 14.28
C GLU A 123 -12.89 5.13 15.73
N GLN A 124 -13.16 6.38 16.08
CA GLN A 124 -13.02 6.87 17.44
C GLN A 124 -13.91 6.03 18.37
N GLU A 125 -13.34 5.00 18.97
CA GLU A 125 -13.83 4.41 20.22
C GLU A 125 -13.60 5.45 21.32
N SER A 126 -14.45 6.48 21.35
CA SER A 126 -14.50 7.50 22.39
C SER A 126 -15.86 8.18 22.37
N ALA A 127 -16.89 7.42 22.72
CA ALA A 127 -18.06 7.91 23.46
C ALA A 127 -18.95 6.73 23.92
N GLU A 128 -18.38 5.72 24.57
CA GLU A 128 -19.14 4.93 25.54
C GLU A 128 -18.56 5.23 26.92
N CYS A 129 -19.17 6.19 27.60
CA CYS A 129 -19.01 6.43 29.02
C CYS A 129 -20.40 6.78 29.55
N HIS A 130 -21.07 5.72 30.03
CA HIS A 130 -22.18 5.65 30.99
C HIS A 130 -23.35 6.64 30.91
#